data_AF-A0A7V5SGX4-F1
#
_entry.id   AF-A0A7V5SGX4-F1
#
_cell.length_a   1.000
_cell.length_b   1.000
_cell.length_c   1.000
_cell.angle_alpha   90.00
_cell.angle_beta   90.00
_cell.angle_gamma   90.00
#
_symmetry.space_group_name_H-M   'P 1'
#
loop_
_entity.id
_entity.type
_entity.pdbx_description
1 polymer ?
#
loop_
_entity_poly.entity_id
_entity_poly.type
_entity_poly.pdbx_seq_one_letter_code
_entity_poly.pdbx_strand_id
1 'polypeptide(L)'
;MELYQRVWTIRHEISSGRAETVQPMAEELVRLYPEYPTAHGLLAEVYAELQRWEEAVEVLQEACRRFPRHRGLQELLQRIEQKRCLLNRETPSSPELSGQLLSEREVRRERDVPLRLVEGAGEATVRLRSSLVRLIPGLEFAPLRSELSVMPVWGNLPPPPPFPATVELALQEAERSEPTEIDLSPLEELARRLESARIPVPDEQLSSVEEEPPPSPLVATETMARIYEQQGAYELALRVYEQLAERYPEKREQYEQAQARLRAKLHHGDS
;
A
#
# COMPACT_ATOMS: atom_id res chain seq x y z
N MET A 1 -13.68 -20.88 -22.99
CA MET A 1 -12.70 -20.05 -23.72
C MET A 1 -13.18 -18.60 -23.90
N GLU A 2 -14.46 -18.35 -24.19
CA GLU A 2 -14.96 -17.00 -24.48
C GLU A 2 -14.89 -16.01 -23.30
N LEU A 3 -15.14 -16.44 -22.06
CA LEU A 3 -15.10 -15.56 -20.87
C LEU A 3 -13.72 -14.92 -20.66
N TYR A 4 -12.67 -15.74 -20.68
CA TYR A 4 -11.29 -15.27 -20.49
C TYR A 4 -10.85 -14.32 -21.60
N GLN A 5 -11.24 -14.59 -22.84
CA GLN A 5 -10.96 -13.71 -23.97
C GLN A 5 -11.65 -12.35 -23.78
N ARG A 6 -12.94 -12.33 -23.43
CA ARG A 6 -13.69 -11.09 -23.16
C ARG A 6 -13.10 -10.29 -21.99
N VAL A 7 -12.73 -10.94 -20.90
CA VAL A 7 -12.09 -10.27 -19.75
C VAL A 7 -10.73 -9.68 -20.14
N TRP A 8 -9.94 -10.43 -20.89
CA TRP A 8 -8.62 -9.99 -21.35
C TRP A 8 -8.73 -8.78 -22.29
N THR A 9 -9.65 -8.82 -23.27
CA THR A 9 -9.85 -7.70 -24.19
C THR A 9 -10.31 -6.44 -23.46
N ILE A 10 -11.28 -6.54 -22.54
CA ILE A 10 -11.73 -5.39 -21.75
C ILE A 10 -10.55 -4.78 -20.98
N ARG A 11 -9.76 -5.59 -20.26
CA ARG A 11 -8.64 -5.09 -19.45
C ARG A 11 -7.52 -4.49 -20.30
N HIS A 12 -7.23 -5.08 -21.45
CA HIS A 12 -6.25 -4.56 -22.40
C HIS A 12 -6.66 -3.21 -22.98
N GLU A 13 -7.93 -3.06 -23.38
CA GLU A 13 -8.45 -1.84 -23.96
C GLU A 13 -8.62 -0.70 -22.94
N ILE A 14 -8.99 -1.04 -21.70
CA ILE A 14 -8.93 -0.12 -20.55
C ILE A 14 -7.52 0.47 -20.41
N SER A 15 -6.50 -0.40 -20.43
CA SER A 15 -5.09 0.02 -20.30
C SER A 15 -4.63 0.85 -21.50
N SER A 16 -5.29 0.69 -22.65
CA SER A 16 -5.03 1.45 -23.88
C SER A 16 -5.79 2.79 -23.90
N GLY A 17 -6.57 3.11 -22.87
CA GLY A 17 -7.35 4.35 -22.76
C GLY A 17 -8.64 4.37 -23.58
N ARG A 18 -9.06 3.24 -24.16
CA ARG A 18 -10.26 3.15 -25.02
C ARG A 18 -11.49 2.65 -24.23
N ALA A 19 -11.69 3.19 -23.03
CA ALA A 19 -12.75 2.77 -22.10
C ALA A 19 -14.17 2.90 -22.69
N GLU A 20 -14.43 3.92 -23.51
CA GLU A 20 -15.75 4.16 -24.15
C GLU A 20 -16.16 3.00 -25.06
N THR A 21 -15.21 2.46 -25.81
CA THR A 21 -15.48 1.38 -26.78
C THR A 21 -15.81 0.05 -26.10
N VAL A 22 -15.28 -0.17 -24.90
CA VAL A 22 -15.44 -1.44 -24.15
C VAL A 22 -16.52 -1.41 -23.08
N GLN A 23 -17.09 -0.24 -22.78
CA GLN A 23 -18.27 -0.12 -21.92
C GLN A 23 -19.40 -1.09 -22.30
N PRO A 24 -19.91 -1.14 -23.54
CA PRO A 24 -20.99 -2.06 -23.89
C PRO A 24 -20.57 -3.53 -23.73
N MET A 25 -19.30 -3.85 -23.99
CA MET A 25 -18.75 -5.20 -23.81
C MET A 25 -18.68 -5.60 -22.34
N ALA A 26 -18.39 -4.67 -21.44
CA ALA A 26 -18.40 -4.88 -19.99
C ALA A 26 -19.84 -5.03 -19.44
N GLU A 27 -20.79 -4.23 -19.92
CA GLU A 27 -22.21 -4.37 -19.56
C GLU A 27 -22.80 -5.70 -20.03
N GLU A 28 -22.49 -6.11 -21.27
CA GLU A 28 -22.87 -7.43 -21.78
C GLU A 28 -22.27 -8.55 -20.92
N LEU A 29 -21.02 -8.39 -20.47
CA LEU A 29 -20.38 -9.38 -19.62
C LEU A 29 -21.11 -9.57 -18.28
N VAL A 30 -21.55 -8.48 -17.65
CA VAL A 30 -22.35 -8.56 -16.41
C VAL A 30 -23.71 -9.20 -16.67
N ARG A 31 -24.36 -8.89 -17.80
CA ARG A 31 -25.65 -9.50 -18.19
C ARG A 31 -25.55 -11.01 -18.40
N LEU A 32 -24.48 -11.46 -19.04
CA LEU A 32 -24.25 -12.88 -19.32
C LEU A 32 -23.78 -13.64 -18.08
N TYR A 33 -23.03 -12.99 -17.18
CA TYR A 33 -22.44 -13.61 -16.00
C TYR A 33 -22.73 -12.80 -14.72
N PRO A 34 -24.00 -12.76 -14.26
CA PRO A 34 -24.40 -11.98 -13.09
C PRO A 34 -23.85 -12.54 -11.76
N GLU A 35 -23.41 -13.80 -11.74
CA GLU A 35 -22.78 -14.44 -10.58
C GLU A 35 -21.25 -14.31 -10.57
N TYR A 36 -20.68 -13.54 -11.50
CA TYR A 36 -19.23 -13.36 -11.61
C TYR A 36 -18.80 -12.01 -10.99
N PRO A 37 -18.15 -12.02 -9.81
CA PRO A 37 -17.75 -10.78 -9.13
C PRO A 37 -16.80 -9.92 -9.96
N THR A 38 -15.88 -10.56 -10.69
CA THR A 38 -14.90 -9.86 -11.53
C THR A 38 -15.56 -9.12 -12.70
N ALA A 39 -16.72 -9.57 -13.21
CA ALA A 39 -17.46 -8.82 -14.23
C ALA A 39 -17.94 -7.46 -13.70
N HIS A 40 -18.49 -7.45 -12.48
CA HIS A 40 -18.93 -6.22 -11.82
C HIS A 40 -17.74 -5.29 -11.53
N GLY A 41 -16.61 -5.86 -11.07
CA GLY A 41 -15.37 -5.12 -10.87
C GLY A 41 -14.83 -4.50 -12.16
N LEU A 42 -14.85 -5.25 -13.28
CA LEU A 42 -14.45 -4.74 -14.60
C LEU A 42 -15.35 -3.62 -15.09
N LEU A 43 -16.68 -3.76 -14.95
CA LEU A 43 -17.62 -2.70 -15.32
C LEU A 43 -17.37 -1.41 -14.54
N ALA A 44 -17.12 -1.53 -13.23
CA ALA A 44 -16.77 -0.38 -12.39
C ALA A 44 -15.40 0.22 -12.74
N GLU A 45 -14.41 -0.60 -13.11
CA GLU A 45 -13.13 -0.11 -13.65
C GLU A 45 -13.34 0.69 -14.95
N VAL A 46 -14.21 0.22 -15.86
CA VAL A 46 -14.54 0.98 -17.08
C VAL A 46 -15.19 2.32 -16.75
N TYR A 47 -16.19 2.36 -15.85
CA TYR A 47 -16.82 3.63 -15.47
C TYR A 47 -15.85 4.58 -14.76
N ALA A 48 -14.91 4.05 -13.97
CA ALA A 48 -13.87 4.84 -13.32
C ALA A 48 -12.92 5.51 -14.34
N GLU A 49 -12.52 4.81 -15.41
CA GLU A 49 -11.72 5.40 -16.49
C GLU A 49 -12.47 6.46 -17.28
N LEU A 50 -13.80 6.33 -17.40
CA LEU A 50 -14.69 7.34 -17.99
C LEU A 50 -14.96 8.52 -17.05
N GLN A 51 -14.34 8.56 -15.86
CA GLN A 51 -14.59 9.55 -14.80
C GLN A 51 -16.04 9.60 -14.31
N ARG A 52 -16.81 8.52 -14.52
CA ARG A 52 -18.19 8.36 -14.03
C ARG A 52 -18.14 7.69 -12.66
N TRP A 53 -17.62 8.41 -11.68
CA TRP A 53 -17.29 7.87 -10.36
C TRP A 53 -18.53 7.45 -9.57
N GLU A 54 -19.64 8.17 -9.72
CA GLU A 54 -20.91 7.89 -9.04
C GLU A 54 -21.45 6.52 -9.46
N GLU A 55 -21.52 6.27 -10.76
CA GLU A 55 -22.04 5.02 -11.32
C GLU A 55 -21.12 3.83 -11.01
N ALA A 56 -19.80 4.05 -11.03
CA ALA A 56 -18.84 3.02 -10.62
C ALA A 56 -19.04 2.58 -9.16
N VAL A 57 -19.35 3.51 -8.27
CA VAL A 57 -19.65 3.23 -6.86
C VAL A 57 -20.97 2.48 -6.71
N GLU A 58 -22.02 2.88 -7.42
CA GLU A 58 -23.33 2.21 -7.36
C GLU A 58 -23.22 0.73 -7.77
N VAL A 59 -22.59 0.45 -8.92
CA VAL A 59 -22.37 -0.92 -9.41
C VAL A 59 -21.61 -1.77 -8.40
N LEU A 60 -20.56 -1.20 -7.76
CA LEU A 60 -19.77 -1.92 -6.77
C LEU A 60 -20.51 -2.12 -5.45
N GLN A 61 -21.37 -1.19 -5.03
CA GLN A 61 -22.20 -1.35 -3.84
C GLN A 61 -23.22 -2.48 -4.05
N GLU A 62 -23.87 -2.53 -5.21
CA GLU A 62 -24.77 -3.63 -5.57
C GLU A 62 -24.01 -4.97 -5.60
N ALA A 63 -22.84 -5.00 -6.22
CA ALA A 63 -21.99 -6.18 -6.24
C ALA A 63 -21.53 -6.62 -4.84
N CYS A 64 -21.18 -5.68 -3.96
CA CYS A 64 -20.78 -5.98 -2.57
C CYS A 64 -21.95 -6.50 -1.73
N ARG A 65 -23.18 -6.02 -1.98
CA ARG A 65 -24.39 -6.57 -1.34
C ARG A 65 -24.63 -8.03 -1.75
N ARG A 66 -24.38 -8.36 -3.02
CA ARG A 66 -24.51 -9.73 -3.55
C ARG A 66 -23.35 -10.63 -3.12
N PHE A 67 -22.13 -10.10 -3.04
CA PHE A 67 -20.90 -10.83 -2.72
C PHE A 67 -20.18 -10.26 -1.48
N PRO A 68 -20.76 -10.38 -0.28
CA PRO A 68 -20.24 -9.74 0.93
C PRO A 68 -18.88 -10.28 1.40
N ARG A 69 -18.46 -11.46 0.94
CA ARG A 69 -17.17 -12.08 1.28
C ARG A 69 -16.07 -11.83 0.23
N HIS A 70 -16.37 -11.11 -0.85
CA HIS A 70 -15.41 -10.90 -1.93
C HIS A 70 -14.53 -9.67 -1.65
N ARG A 71 -13.37 -9.91 -1.02
CA ARG A 71 -12.40 -8.88 -0.62
C ARG A 71 -12.01 -7.92 -1.75
N GLY A 72 -11.76 -8.44 -2.96
CA GLY A 72 -11.34 -7.61 -4.09
C GLY A 72 -12.38 -6.57 -4.53
N LEU A 73 -13.68 -6.82 -4.31
CA LEU A 73 -14.73 -5.85 -4.64
C LEU A 73 -14.80 -4.74 -3.59
N GLN A 74 -14.61 -5.08 -2.32
CA GLN A 74 -14.54 -4.12 -1.22
C GLN A 74 -13.33 -3.19 -1.36
N GLU A 75 -12.17 -3.75 -1.70
CA GLU A 75 -10.95 -2.98 -1.96
C GLU A 75 -11.13 -2.04 -3.18
N LEU A 76 -11.75 -2.53 -4.25
CA LEU A 76 -12.07 -1.71 -5.42
C LEU A 76 -13.03 -0.56 -5.09
N LEU A 77 -14.08 -0.83 -4.30
CA LEU A 77 -15.04 0.18 -3.85
C LEU A 77 -14.34 1.28 -3.04
N GLN A 78 -13.55 0.90 -2.04
CA GLN A 78 -12.80 1.87 -1.23
C GLN A 78 -11.86 2.73 -2.08
N ARG A 79 -11.15 2.11 -3.03
CA ARG A 79 -10.22 2.81 -3.92
C ARG A 79 -10.95 3.85 -4.80
N ILE A 80 -12.11 3.48 -5.35
CA ILE A 80 -12.92 4.36 -6.20
C ILE A 80 -13.55 5.50 -5.38
N GLU A 81 -14.08 5.21 -4.19
CA GLU A 81 -14.64 6.24 -3.29
C GLU A 81 -13.59 7.27 -2.85
N GLN A 82 -12.37 6.83 -2.57
CA GLN A 82 -11.24 7.71 -2.27
C GLN A 82 -10.93 8.62 -3.46
N LYS A 83 -10.81 8.06 -4.67
CA LYS A 83 -10.55 8.84 -5.90
C LYS A 83 -11.66 9.87 -6.14
N ARG A 84 -12.93 9.48 -5.99
CA ARG A 84 -14.07 10.39 -6.09
C ARG A 84 -13.97 11.55 -5.09
N CYS A 85 -13.64 11.26 -3.83
CA CYS A 85 -13.50 12.28 -2.79
C CYS A 85 -12.36 13.26 -3.09
N LEU A 86 -11.25 12.79 -3.64
CA LEU A 86 -10.14 13.65 -4.07
C LEU A 86 -10.56 14.60 -5.19
N LEU A 87 -11.23 14.08 -6.23
CA LEU A 87 -11.66 14.88 -7.38
C LEU A 87 -12.74 15.90 -7.01
N ASN A 88 -13.72 15.52 -6.18
CA ASN A 88 -14.75 16.45 -5.71
C ASN A 88 -14.21 17.56 -4.78
N ARG A 89 -13.00 17.39 -4.20
CA ARG A 89 -12.32 18.46 -3.45
C ARG A 89 -11.58 19.44 -4.35
N GLU A 90 -11.13 18.99 -5.52
CA GLU A 90 -10.41 19.81 -6.50
C GLU A 90 -11.38 20.66 -7.34
N THR A 91 -12.62 20.21 -7.52
CA THR A 91 -13.70 20.99 -8.10
C THR A 91 -14.70 21.39 -7.02
N PRO A 92 -14.57 22.55 -6.34
CA PRO A 92 -15.74 23.20 -5.78
C PRO A 92 -16.57 23.67 -6.97
N SER A 93 -17.32 22.75 -7.58
CA SER A 93 -18.41 23.10 -8.48
C SER A 93 -19.33 23.99 -7.67
N SER A 94 -19.26 25.29 -7.95
CA SER A 94 -20.26 26.28 -7.57
C SER A 94 -21.63 25.60 -7.69
N PRO A 95 -22.43 25.53 -6.62
CA PRO A 95 -23.70 24.84 -6.70
C PRO A 95 -24.53 25.55 -7.77
N GLU A 96 -24.83 24.82 -8.85
CA GLU A 96 -25.86 25.19 -9.80
C GLU A 96 -27.17 25.25 -9.01
N LEU A 97 -27.52 26.47 -8.60
CA LEU A 97 -28.80 26.83 -8.04
C LEU A 97 -29.87 26.72 -9.12
N SER A 98 -30.28 25.48 -9.41
CA SER A 98 -31.54 25.21 -10.08
C SER A 98 -32.57 24.72 -9.08
N GLY A 99 -33.29 25.69 -8.53
CA GLY A 99 -34.71 25.56 -8.20
C GLY A 99 -35.08 24.68 -7.03
N GLN A 100 -35.20 25.29 -5.85
CA GLN A 100 -36.41 25.19 -5.04
C GLN A 100 -36.44 26.31 -3.99
N LEU A 101 -37.28 27.31 -4.29
CA LEU A 101 -37.81 28.28 -3.33
C LEU A 101 -38.53 27.54 -2.20
N LEU A 102 -37.89 27.38 -1.04
CA LEU A 102 -38.60 27.11 0.20
C LEU A 102 -38.00 27.93 1.35
N SER A 103 -38.81 28.90 1.75
CA SER A 103 -38.85 29.63 3.03
C SER A 103 -37.54 30.16 3.60
N GLU A 104 -37.31 31.44 3.32
CA GLU A 104 -36.69 32.38 4.24
C GLU A 104 -37.32 32.27 5.63
N ARG A 105 -36.65 31.60 6.56
CA ARG A 105 -36.71 31.84 8.01
C ARG A 105 -35.78 30.83 8.67
N GLU A 106 -35.06 31.32 9.69
CA GLU A 106 -34.10 30.59 10.53
C GLU A 106 -32.70 30.54 9.88
N VAL A 107 -31.62 31.14 10.41
CA VAL A 107 -31.33 31.71 11.73
C VAL A 107 -30.30 32.81 11.54
N ARG A 108 -30.62 34.01 12.04
CA ARG A 108 -29.63 35.03 12.39
C ARG A 108 -28.82 34.54 13.59
N ARG A 109 -27.49 34.70 13.51
CA ARG A 109 -26.43 34.77 14.55
C ARG A 109 -25.28 33.89 14.01
N GLU A 110 -24.14 34.42 13.63
CA GLU A 110 -23.17 35.17 14.44
C GLU A 110 -22.43 36.18 13.53
N ARG A 111 -22.48 37.47 13.84
CA ARG A 111 -21.38 38.25 14.43
C ARG A 111 -20.05 38.18 13.66
N ASP A 112 -19.84 39.21 12.85
CA ASP A 112 -18.60 39.95 12.60
C ASP A 112 -17.28 39.32 13.08
N VAL A 113 -16.43 38.89 12.13
CA VAL A 113 -15.07 39.45 11.98
C VAL A 113 -14.67 39.41 10.49
N PRO A 114 -14.34 40.53 9.83
CA PRO A 114 -13.77 40.49 8.50
C PRO A 114 -12.24 40.30 8.61
N LEU A 115 -11.74 39.11 8.30
CA LEU A 115 -10.31 38.94 8.01
C LEU A 115 -10.09 39.23 6.52
N ARG A 116 -9.55 40.41 6.28
CA ARG A 116 -9.17 40.95 4.97
C ARG A 116 -7.84 40.31 4.55
N LEU A 117 -7.85 39.44 3.55
CA LEU A 117 -6.61 38.97 2.93
C LEU A 117 -6.14 40.06 1.96
N VAL A 118 -4.99 40.65 2.26
CA VAL A 118 -4.29 41.58 1.36
C VAL A 118 -3.59 40.73 0.30
N GLU A 119 -4.00 40.90 -0.96
CA GLU A 119 -3.33 40.36 -2.13
C GLU A 119 -1.89 40.85 -2.20
N GLY A 120 -0.94 39.93 -2.07
CA GLY A 120 0.42 40.14 -2.56
C GLY A 120 0.45 39.72 -4.04
N ALA A 121 0.54 40.70 -4.93
CA ALA A 121 0.84 40.44 -6.33
C ALA A 121 2.19 39.75 -6.46
N GLY A 122 2.23 38.58 -7.11
CA GLY A 122 3.47 37.91 -7.46
C GLY A 122 3.33 36.39 -7.52
N GLU A 123 3.58 35.83 -8.70
CA GLU A 123 3.72 34.41 -8.96
C GLU A 123 4.79 33.79 -8.04
N ALA A 124 4.35 33.15 -6.95
CA ALA A 124 5.21 32.28 -6.16
C ALA A 124 4.35 31.17 -5.57
N THR A 125 4.61 29.93 -6.00
CA THR A 125 4.05 28.72 -5.39
C THR A 125 4.59 28.59 -3.97
N VAL A 126 3.89 29.16 -2.98
CA VAL A 126 4.23 28.98 -1.58
C VAL A 126 3.85 27.55 -1.18
N ARG A 127 4.84 26.64 -1.21
CA ARG A 127 4.70 25.30 -0.63
C ARG A 127 4.55 25.41 0.89
N LEU A 128 3.32 25.43 1.37
CA LEU A 128 3.01 25.31 2.79
C LEU A 128 3.27 23.87 3.23
N ARG A 129 4.40 23.61 3.88
CA ARG A 129 4.68 22.32 4.53
C ARG A 129 3.81 22.21 5.79
N SER A 130 3.31 21.03 6.11
CA SER A 130 2.51 20.76 7.32
C SER A 130 3.20 21.23 8.61
N SER A 131 4.53 21.24 8.62
CA SER A 131 5.36 21.75 9.72
C SER A 131 5.30 23.27 9.94
N LEU A 132 4.75 24.04 9.00
CA LEU A 132 4.65 25.50 9.08
C LEU A 132 3.25 26.00 9.45
N VAL A 133 2.26 25.11 9.47
CA VAL A 133 0.87 25.44 9.78
C VAL A 133 0.64 25.20 11.27
N ARG A 134 0.48 26.28 12.04
CA ARG A 134 0.13 26.22 13.47
C ARG A 134 -1.34 25.80 13.59
N LEU A 135 -1.61 24.50 13.64
CA LEU A 135 -2.98 23.96 13.65
C LEU A 135 -3.73 24.19 14.97
N ILE A 136 -3.01 24.51 16.06
CA ILE A 136 -3.61 24.83 17.37
C ILE A 136 -2.83 25.98 18.00
N PRO A 137 -3.46 27.10 18.38
CA PRO A 137 -2.81 28.18 19.14
C PRO A 137 -2.26 27.62 20.47
N GLY A 138 -0.95 27.75 20.70
CA GLY A 138 -0.27 27.22 21.89
C GLY A 138 0.40 25.85 21.70
N LEU A 139 0.21 25.19 20.55
CA LEU A 139 0.91 23.94 20.21
C LEU A 139 2.02 24.23 19.20
N GLU A 140 3.09 24.87 19.67
CA GLU A 140 4.30 25.10 18.88
C GLU A 140 5.14 23.82 18.84
N PHE A 141 4.97 23.04 17.78
CA PHE A 141 5.90 21.95 17.47
C PHE A 141 7.27 22.56 17.20
N ALA A 142 8.19 22.47 18.16
CA ALA A 142 9.61 22.60 17.88
C ALA A 142 9.95 21.52 16.85
N PRO A 143 10.33 21.87 15.60
CA PRO A 143 10.68 20.85 14.64
C PRO A 143 11.94 20.18 15.16
N LEU A 144 11.84 18.91 15.54
CA LEU A 144 13.00 18.10 15.86
C LEU A 144 13.82 17.98 14.56
N ARG A 145 14.80 18.87 14.42
CA ARG A 145 15.82 18.76 13.39
C ARG A 145 16.57 17.46 13.69
N SER A 146 16.27 16.43 12.90
CA SER A 146 17.17 15.29 12.67
C SER A 146 18.35 15.77 11.82
N GLU A 147 19.10 16.74 12.33
CA GLU A 147 20.51 16.76 12.02
C GLU A 147 21.09 15.62 12.85
N LEU A 148 21.97 14.82 12.25
CA LEU A 148 22.93 14.02 12.99
C LEU A 148 23.73 15.00 13.83
N SER A 149 23.14 15.41 14.95
CA SER A 149 23.76 16.26 15.92
C SER A 149 24.90 15.41 16.41
N VAL A 150 26.11 15.84 16.08
CA VAL A 150 27.26 15.71 16.97
C VAL A 150 26.67 15.78 18.37
N MET A 151 26.69 14.65 19.07
CA MET A 151 26.02 14.51 20.36
C MET A 151 26.39 15.77 21.15
N PRO A 152 25.43 16.57 21.64
CA PRO A 152 25.80 17.48 22.70
C PRO A 152 26.41 16.58 23.77
N VAL A 153 27.54 16.96 24.34
CA VAL A 153 28.09 16.20 25.45
C VAL A 153 27.06 16.31 26.57
N TRP A 154 26.24 15.27 26.77
CA TRP A 154 25.36 15.10 27.95
C TRP A 154 26.24 14.82 29.18
N GLY A 155 27.30 15.59 29.37
CA GLY A 155 28.30 15.35 30.41
C GLY A 155 27.91 15.93 31.76
N ASN A 156 26.92 16.83 31.82
CA ASN A 156 26.59 17.60 33.02
C ASN A 156 25.06 17.82 33.18
N LEU A 157 24.25 16.78 33.02
CA LEU A 157 22.89 16.80 33.55
C LEU A 157 22.95 16.35 35.02
N PRO A 158 22.32 17.08 35.96
CA PRO A 158 22.13 16.56 37.30
C PRO A 158 21.36 15.23 37.23
N PRO A 159 21.66 14.26 38.11
CA PRO A 159 20.89 13.02 38.14
C PRO A 159 19.40 13.35 38.34
N PRO A 160 18.49 12.59 37.71
CA PRO A 160 17.07 12.80 37.90
C PRO A 160 16.73 12.70 39.40
N PRO A 161 15.73 13.47 39.87
CA PRO A 161 15.30 13.38 41.26
C PRO A 161 14.88 11.93 41.58
N PRO A 162 15.04 11.49 42.85
CA PRO A 162 14.58 10.17 43.26
C PRO A 162 13.07 10.05 43.02
N PHE A 163 12.63 8.85 42.64
CA PHE A 163 11.21 8.57 42.49
C PHE A 163 10.49 8.78 43.83
N PRO A 164 9.25 9.30 43.82
CA PRO A 164 8.48 9.50 45.04
C PRO A 164 8.15 8.14 45.69
N ALA A 165 8.54 7.99 46.96
CA ALA A 165 8.35 6.75 47.74
C ALA A 165 6.89 6.28 47.82
N THR A 166 5.93 7.20 47.68
CA THR A 166 4.50 6.88 47.64
C THR A 166 4.11 6.06 46.41
N VAL A 167 4.72 6.35 45.26
CA VAL A 167 4.49 5.61 44.02
C VAL A 167 5.20 4.26 44.08
N GLU A 168 6.40 4.22 44.65
CA GLU A 168 7.19 3.01 44.82
C GLU A 168 6.49 1.99 45.74
N LEU A 169 5.88 2.46 46.83
CA LEU A 169 5.05 1.64 47.71
C LEU A 169 3.77 1.16 47.02
N ALA A 170 3.09 2.03 46.27
CA ALA A 170 1.87 1.65 45.54
C ALA A 170 2.14 0.57 44.47
N LEU A 171 3.29 0.63 43.80
CA LEU A 171 3.72 -0.38 42.84
C LEU A 171 4.06 -1.70 43.53
N GLN A 172 4.78 -1.67 44.66
CA GLN A 172 5.08 -2.87 45.44
C GLN A 172 3.81 -3.52 46.05
N GLU A 173 2.81 -2.72 46.43
CA GLU A 173 1.52 -3.22 46.88
C GLU A 173 0.71 -3.83 45.73
N ALA A 174 0.73 -3.23 44.54
CA ALA A 174 0.08 -3.78 43.35
C ALA A 174 0.73 -5.08 42.86
N GLU A 175 2.05 -5.21 43.00
CA GLU A 175 2.78 -6.46 42.70
C GLU A 175 2.54 -7.56 43.74
N ARG A 176 2.21 -7.19 44.98
CA ARG A 176 1.91 -8.14 46.09
C ARG A 176 0.45 -8.55 46.16
N SER A 177 -0.46 -7.75 45.61
CA SER A 177 -1.85 -8.15 45.53
C SER A 177 -1.99 -9.27 44.51
N GLU A 178 -2.32 -10.48 45.00
CA GLU A 178 -2.84 -11.56 44.17
C GLU A 178 -3.93 -10.99 43.25
N PRO A 179 -3.95 -11.32 41.94
CA PRO A 179 -5.00 -10.86 41.05
C PRO A 179 -6.32 -11.34 41.64
N THR A 180 -7.14 -10.39 42.08
CA THR A 180 -8.49 -10.66 42.58
C THR A 180 -9.17 -11.55 41.55
N GLU A 181 -9.76 -12.67 41.98
CA GLU A 181 -10.56 -13.54 41.11
C GLU A 181 -11.75 -12.73 40.60
N ILE A 182 -11.54 -12.03 39.48
CA ILE A 182 -12.57 -11.35 38.72
C ILE A 182 -13.31 -12.46 37.97
N ASP A 183 -14.63 -12.51 38.11
CA ASP A 183 -15.49 -13.31 37.23
C ASP A 183 -15.19 -12.91 35.78
N LEU A 184 -14.36 -13.70 35.10
CA LEU A 184 -13.82 -13.36 33.80
C LEU A 184 -14.95 -13.34 32.77
N SER A 185 -14.98 -12.31 31.92
CA SER A 185 -15.88 -12.30 30.78
C SER A 185 -15.51 -13.43 29.81
N PRO A 186 -16.45 -13.88 28.95
CA PRO A 186 -16.17 -14.91 27.95
C PRO A 186 -14.98 -14.59 27.03
N LEU A 187 -14.68 -13.30 26.84
CA LEU A 187 -13.54 -12.83 26.05
C LEU A 187 -12.21 -13.01 26.80
N GLU A 188 -12.19 -12.76 28.12
CA GLU A 188 -10.99 -12.93 28.95
C GLU A 188 -10.67 -14.40 29.19
N GLU A 189 -11.68 -15.26 29.31
CA GLU A 189 -11.46 -16.70 29.33
C GLU A 189 -10.83 -17.20 28.01
N LEU A 190 -11.30 -16.67 26.87
CA LEU A 190 -10.74 -16.99 25.57
C LEU A 190 -9.28 -16.52 25.47
N ALA A 191 -8.99 -15.29 25.91
CA ALA A 191 -7.64 -14.75 25.92
C ALA A 191 -6.69 -15.61 26.74
N ARG A 192 -7.10 -16.02 27.96
CA ARG A 192 -6.29 -16.90 28.83
C ARG A 192 -6.05 -18.29 28.23
N ARG A 193 -7.04 -18.83 27.50
CA ARG A 193 -6.90 -20.11 26.78
C ARG A 193 -5.93 -20.00 25.62
N LEU A 194 -5.95 -18.88 24.88
CA LEU A 194 -5.01 -18.66 23.78
C LEU A 194 -3.58 -18.41 24.29
N GLU A 195 -3.42 -17.70 25.40
CA GLU A 195 -2.11 -17.45 26.03
C GLU A 195 -1.41 -18.74 26.48
N SER A 196 -2.18 -19.71 26.97
CA SER A 196 -1.66 -21.03 27.38
C SER A 196 -1.55 -22.03 26.23
N ALA A 197 -2.10 -21.73 25.05
CA ALA A 197 -2.03 -22.62 23.89
C ALA A 197 -0.66 -22.51 23.21
N ARG A 198 0.13 -23.59 23.25
CA ARG A 198 1.34 -23.71 22.43
C ARG A 198 0.99 -24.35 21.09
N ILE A 199 1.38 -23.70 20.00
CA ILE A 199 1.36 -24.30 18.67
C ILE A 199 2.54 -25.30 18.63
N PRO A 200 2.30 -26.59 18.34
CA PRO A 200 3.40 -27.52 18.15
C PRO A 200 4.21 -27.06 16.93
N VAL A 201 5.50 -26.82 17.13
CA VAL A 201 6.44 -26.67 16.01
C VAL A 201 6.45 -28.02 15.30
N PRO A 202 6.15 -28.10 13.99
CA PRO A 202 6.36 -29.34 13.26
C PRO A 202 7.80 -29.77 13.48
N ASP A 203 8.03 -31.04 13.84
CA ASP A 203 9.38 -31.56 14.07
C ASP A 203 10.25 -31.26 12.85
N GLU A 204 11.07 -30.21 12.93
CA GLU A 204 12.22 -30.00 12.08
C GLU A 204 13.23 -31.07 12.46
N GLN A 205 12.98 -32.27 11.95
CA GLN A 205 14.08 -33.12 11.53
C GLN A 205 14.90 -32.24 10.60
N LEU A 206 16.04 -31.76 11.11
CA LEU A 206 17.08 -31.04 10.41
C LEU A 206 17.62 -31.93 9.26
N SER A 207 16.82 -32.13 8.23
CA SER A 207 17.34 -32.33 6.89
C SER A 207 17.96 -31.00 6.53
N SER A 208 19.29 -31.00 6.41
CA SER A 208 20.04 -30.00 5.67
C SER A 208 19.22 -29.56 4.47
N VAL A 209 18.55 -28.40 4.58
CA VAL A 209 17.99 -27.74 3.41
C VAL A 209 19.23 -27.25 2.68
N GLU A 210 19.73 -28.08 1.77
CA GLU A 210 20.48 -27.56 0.63
C GLU A 210 19.63 -26.41 0.11
N GLU A 211 20.16 -25.18 0.15
CA GLU A 211 19.52 -24.04 -0.49
C GLU A 211 19.26 -24.45 -1.92
N GLU A 212 18.01 -24.81 -2.25
CA GLU A 212 17.68 -25.13 -3.62
C GLU A 212 18.06 -23.91 -4.45
N PRO A 213 18.91 -24.08 -5.48
CA PRO A 213 19.30 -22.97 -6.31
C PRO A 213 18.02 -22.31 -6.83
N PRO A 214 17.97 -20.97 -6.89
CA PRO A 214 16.76 -20.26 -7.24
C PRO A 214 16.16 -20.84 -8.52
N PRO A 215 14.82 -20.98 -8.58
CA PRO A 215 14.15 -21.64 -9.69
C PRO A 215 14.63 -21.05 -11.00
N SER A 216 15.02 -21.94 -11.92
CA SER A 216 15.56 -21.54 -13.23
C SER A 216 14.53 -20.64 -13.92
N PRO A 217 14.86 -19.37 -14.23
CA PRO A 217 13.89 -18.44 -14.79
C PRO A 217 13.44 -18.89 -16.18
N LEU A 218 12.13 -18.83 -16.43
CA LEU A 218 11.49 -19.31 -17.67
C LEU A 218 11.99 -18.64 -18.96
N VAL A 219 12.69 -17.50 -18.89
CA VAL A 219 13.23 -16.80 -20.07
C VAL A 219 14.61 -16.20 -19.76
N ALA A 220 15.65 -16.74 -20.40
CA ALA A 220 17.00 -16.14 -20.39
C ALA A 220 17.04 -14.82 -21.16
N THR A 221 17.54 -13.76 -20.52
CA THR A 221 17.76 -12.45 -21.13
C THR A 221 19.16 -11.92 -20.80
N GLU A 222 19.74 -11.09 -21.66
CA GLU A 222 21.09 -10.52 -21.45
C GLU A 222 21.18 -9.69 -20.16
N THR A 223 20.14 -8.92 -19.85
CA THR A 223 20.07 -8.11 -18.62
C THR A 223 20.13 -8.99 -17.37
N MET A 224 19.48 -10.15 -17.41
CA MET A 224 19.49 -11.10 -16.29
C MET A 224 20.88 -11.67 -16.06
N ALA A 225 21.60 -12.06 -17.12
CA ALA A 225 22.98 -12.52 -17.00
C ALA A 225 23.86 -11.46 -16.32
N ARG A 226 23.73 -10.19 -16.73
CA ARG A 226 24.46 -9.06 -16.12
C ARG A 226 24.12 -8.84 -14.65
N ILE A 227 22.85 -8.99 -14.27
CA ILE A 227 22.44 -8.86 -12.86
C ILE A 227 23.12 -9.94 -12.02
N TYR A 228 23.15 -11.18 -12.49
CA TYR A 228 23.85 -12.26 -11.78
C TYR A 228 25.36 -12.03 -11.68
N GLU A 229 25.99 -11.48 -12.72
CA GLU A 229 27.40 -11.07 -12.64
C GLU A 229 27.65 -9.99 -11.57
N GLN A 230 26.76 -8.98 -11.49
CA GLN A 230 26.85 -7.90 -10.51
C GLN A 230 26.65 -8.40 -9.08
N GLN A 231 25.77 -9.38 -8.90
CA GLN A 231 25.49 -10.01 -7.60
C GLN A 231 26.57 -11.02 -7.18
N GLY A 232 27.56 -11.32 -8.04
CA GLY A 232 28.58 -12.33 -7.78
C GLY A 232 28.11 -13.78 -7.95
N ALA A 233 26.87 -13.99 -8.38
CA ALA A 233 26.29 -15.30 -8.64
C ALA A 233 26.78 -15.86 -10.00
N TYR A 234 28.08 -16.15 -10.09
CA TYR A 234 28.74 -16.53 -11.34
C TYR A 234 28.21 -17.83 -11.95
N GLU A 235 27.80 -18.81 -11.12
CA GLU A 235 27.21 -20.07 -11.61
C GLU A 235 25.89 -19.85 -12.36
N LEU A 236 25.01 -19.01 -11.81
CA LEU A 236 23.74 -18.67 -12.44
C LEU A 236 23.98 -17.85 -13.72
N ALA A 237 24.90 -16.88 -13.67
CA ALA A 237 25.28 -16.09 -14.84
C ALA A 237 25.76 -17.00 -16.00
N LEU A 238 26.58 -18.01 -15.70
CA LEU A 238 27.07 -18.98 -16.70
C LEU A 238 25.93 -19.75 -17.38
N ARG A 239 24.96 -20.26 -16.61
CA ARG A 239 23.79 -20.98 -17.15
C ARG A 239 22.96 -20.09 -18.07
N VAL A 240 22.79 -18.81 -17.71
CA VAL A 240 22.05 -17.86 -18.56
C VAL A 240 22.80 -17.57 -19.85
N TYR A 241 24.11 -17.37 -19.79
CA TYR A 241 24.92 -17.17 -21.01
C TYR A 241 24.94 -18.39 -21.92
N GLU A 242 24.88 -19.60 -21.36
CA GLU A 242 24.76 -20.84 -22.13
C GLU A 242 23.43 -20.89 -22.90
N GLN A 243 22.32 -20.62 -22.23
CA GLN A 243 20.99 -20.54 -22.87
C GLN A 243 20.92 -19.42 -23.93
N LEU A 244 21.59 -18.29 -23.71
CA LEU A 244 21.66 -17.20 -24.70
C LEU A 244 22.49 -17.59 -25.92
N ALA A 245 23.58 -18.33 -25.75
CA ALA A 245 24.42 -18.82 -26.84
C ALA A 245 23.70 -19.82 -27.74
N GLU A 246 22.82 -20.65 -27.18
CA GLU A 246 21.96 -21.57 -27.93
C GLU A 246 20.87 -20.82 -28.71
N ARG A 247 20.27 -19.79 -28.10
CA ARG A 247 19.15 -19.05 -28.69
C ARG A 247 19.58 -18.02 -29.75
N TYR A 248 20.77 -17.44 -29.61
CA TYR A 248 21.27 -16.34 -30.42
C TYR A 248 22.67 -16.68 -30.98
N PRO A 249 22.76 -17.53 -32.03
CA PRO A 249 24.04 -17.97 -32.59
C PRO A 249 24.92 -16.83 -33.13
N GLU A 250 24.31 -15.71 -33.51
CA GLU A 250 25.01 -14.52 -34.01
C GLU A 250 25.86 -13.81 -32.95
N LYS A 251 25.52 -13.96 -31.67
CA LYS A 251 26.24 -13.38 -30.52
C LYS A 251 27.01 -14.42 -29.70
N ARG A 252 27.04 -15.67 -30.17
CA ARG A 252 27.62 -16.80 -29.46
C ARG A 252 29.05 -16.55 -28.97
N GLU A 253 29.92 -16.03 -29.84
CA GLU A 253 31.32 -15.72 -29.47
C GLU A 253 31.41 -14.73 -28.29
N GLN A 254 30.50 -13.75 -28.22
CA GLN A 254 30.47 -12.77 -27.14
C GLN A 254 30.08 -13.43 -25.81
N TYR A 255 29.11 -14.35 -25.83
CA TYR A 255 28.71 -15.08 -24.64
C TYR A 255 29.77 -16.09 -24.20
N GLU A 256 30.44 -16.77 -25.13
CA GLU A 256 31.55 -17.68 -24.82
C GLU A 256 32.73 -16.94 -24.16
N GLN A 257 33.05 -15.73 -24.64
CA GLN A 257 34.05 -14.87 -23.99
C GLN A 257 33.63 -14.44 -22.58
N ALA A 258 32.36 -14.07 -22.39
CA ALA A 258 31.81 -13.74 -21.08
C ALA A 258 31.88 -14.94 -20.11
N GLN A 259 31.54 -16.15 -20.60
CA GLN A 259 31.66 -17.38 -19.83
C GLN A 259 33.11 -17.67 -19.42
N ALA A 260 34.08 -17.52 -20.32
CA ALA A 260 35.50 -17.71 -20.01
C ALA A 260 35.97 -16.73 -18.91
N ARG A 261 35.55 -15.46 -19.00
CA ARG A 261 35.84 -14.44 -17.97
C ARG A 261 35.24 -14.82 -16.61
N LEU A 262 34.00 -15.31 -16.60
CA LEU A 262 33.32 -15.71 -15.35
C LEU A 262 33.95 -16.95 -14.72
N ARG A 263 34.31 -17.96 -15.51
CA ARG A 263 35.03 -19.14 -15.02
C ARG A 263 36.36 -18.77 -14.36
N ALA A 264 37.10 -17.81 -14.92
CA ALA A 264 38.33 -17.32 -14.31
C ALA A 264 38.10 -16.64 -12.95
N LYS A 265 37.00 -15.88 -12.79
CA LYS A 265 36.64 -15.27 -11.50
C LYS A 265 36.22 -16.30 -10.46
N LEU A 266 35.49 -17.34 -10.86
CA LEU A 266 35.06 -18.42 -9.98
C LEU A 266 36.27 -19.15 -9.40
N HIS A 267 37.23 -19.55 -10.26
CA HIS A 267 38.49 -20.16 -9.80
C HIS A 267 39.35 -19.26 -8.91
N HIS A 268 39.22 -17.94 -9.00
CA HIS A 268 39.97 -16.99 -8.16
C HIS A 268 39.31 -16.73 -6.80
N GLY A 269 38.02 -17.04 -6.63
CA GLY A 269 37.30 -16.90 -5.35
C GLY A 269 37.48 -18.09 -4.40
N ASP A 270 37.91 -19.25 -4.92
CA ASP A 270 38.10 -20.49 -4.17
C ASP A 270 39.55 -20.71 -3.66
N SER A 271 40.48 -19.77 -3.92
CA SER A 271 41.89 -19.81 -3.48
C SER A 271 42.17 -18.83 -2.34
#